data_AF-A0A826H2Y6-F1
#
_entry.id   AF-A0A826H2Y6-F1
#
_cell.length_a   1.000
_cell.length_b   1.000
_cell.length_c   1.000
_cell.angle_alpha   90.00
_cell.angle_beta   90.00
_cell.angle_gamma   90.00
#
_symmetry.space_group_name_H-M   'P 1'
#
loop_
_entity.id
_entity.type
_entity.pdbx_description
1 polymer ?
#
loop_
_entity_poly.entity_id
_entity_poly.type
_entity_poly.pdbx_seq_one_letter_code
_entity_poly.pdbx_strand_id
1 'polypeptide(L)'
;MNNKFTNSKFDIKTYNGLVYIAEIKTNKLMIFNSYGKLIQTYQNGIFKTNPDLKIKKIDFEGIQAIYPLKDFIIVADKLNNKKSKFNQKENIAYFMRILILNKNSSVEILGQEGLNGMPFPQIYDVNVDENGNIAIISIYSEGYIIYSYNKEFSPLYKIYVNKNLLKTIDNQKKKYNISIDKVFFEVNKKTLYVKTTYYENIGDNENINDLGIKIKDQYIYKMSLKKNKELEVINKIALPKNLLDDKQESFINIIKIQKDKIIASTNMKNLSNNLIWKLDSKGLIKEQIALIEPPNLMFLSESLSKDGILSILYGGKTGVSVYWWNLNALLKL
;
A
#
# COMPACT_ATOMS: atom_id res chain seq x y z
N MET A 1 14.63 -18.23 5.36
CA MET A 1 14.21 -16.95 5.96
C MET A 1 12.77 -16.70 5.57
N ASN A 2 11.82 -16.74 6.52
CA ASN A 2 10.43 -16.38 6.23
C ASN A 2 10.40 -14.90 5.82
N ASN A 3 9.94 -14.61 4.60
CA ASN A 3 9.55 -13.26 4.21
C ASN A 3 8.58 -12.74 5.28
N LYS A 4 8.98 -11.70 6.03
CA LYS A 4 8.20 -11.04 7.11
C LYS A 4 6.88 -10.39 6.63
N PHE A 5 6.46 -10.62 5.39
CA PHE A 5 5.15 -10.25 4.85
C PHE A 5 4.18 -11.43 4.98
N THR A 6 3.94 -11.93 6.19
CA THR A 6 2.99 -13.03 6.42
C THR A 6 1.74 -12.52 7.12
N ASN A 7 0.60 -12.49 6.40
CA ASN A 7 -0.77 -12.57 6.93
C ASN A 7 -0.95 -12.04 8.36
N SER A 8 -0.62 -10.77 8.55
CA SER A 8 -0.93 -10.08 9.79
C SER A 8 -2.43 -10.14 10.01
N LYS A 9 -2.87 -10.52 11.21
CA LYS A 9 -4.30 -10.43 11.59
C LYS A 9 -4.74 -8.98 11.82
N PHE A 10 -3.86 -8.01 11.56
CA PHE A 10 -4.07 -6.60 11.84
C PHE A 10 -3.65 -5.70 10.67
N ASP A 11 -4.39 -4.62 10.49
CA ASP A 11 -3.95 -3.44 9.74
C ASP A 11 -3.92 -2.23 10.67
N ILE A 12 -2.88 -1.40 10.56
CA ILE A 12 -2.75 -0.15 11.31
C ILE A 12 -2.63 1.03 10.36
N LYS A 13 -3.31 2.12 10.68
CA LYS A 13 -3.18 3.41 10.00
C LYS A 13 -3.21 4.53 11.02
N THR A 14 -2.54 5.63 10.71
CA THR A 14 -2.68 6.89 11.45
C THR A 14 -3.17 7.97 10.53
N TYR A 15 -4.01 8.85 11.08
CA TYR A 15 -4.53 10.00 10.34
C TYR A 15 -5.01 11.07 11.33
N ASN A 16 -4.55 12.32 11.15
CA ASN A 16 -4.97 13.46 11.97
C ASN A 16 -4.92 13.21 13.51
N GLY A 17 -3.82 12.61 13.98
CA GLY A 17 -3.62 12.32 15.41
C GLY A 17 -4.41 11.14 15.98
N LEU A 18 -5.17 10.43 15.14
CA LEU A 18 -5.89 9.21 15.51
C LEU A 18 -5.15 7.96 15.02
N VAL A 19 -5.25 6.88 15.78
CA VAL A 19 -4.74 5.56 15.43
C VAL A 19 -5.92 4.65 15.10
N TYR A 20 -5.89 4.06 13.91
CA TYR A 20 -6.89 3.13 13.43
C TYR A 20 -6.27 1.75 13.38
N ILE A 21 -6.93 0.78 14.00
CA ILE A 21 -6.49 -0.61 14.03
C ILE A 21 -7.66 -1.47 13.57
N ALA A 22 -7.48 -2.21 12.49
CA ALA A 22 -8.41 -3.25 12.08
C ALA A 22 -7.88 -4.61 12.54
N GLU A 23 -8.68 -5.38 13.28
CA GLU A 23 -8.46 -6.81 13.45
C GLU A 23 -9.27 -7.58 12.40
N ILE A 24 -8.54 -8.26 11.53
CA ILE A 24 -9.06 -9.02 10.39
C ILE A 24 -9.85 -10.25 10.85
N LYS A 25 -9.40 -10.93 11.92
CA LYS A 25 -10.04 -12.18 12.38
C LYS A 25 -11.43 -11.95 12.97
N THR A 26 -11.62 -10.85 13.70
CA THR A 26 -12.91 -10.54 14.35
C THR A 26 -13.72 -9.50 13.58
N ASN A 27 -13.24 -9.04 12.42
CA ASN A 27 -13.86 -7.97 11.64
C ASN A 27 -14.17 -6.72 12.49
N LYS A 28 -13.17 -6.25 13.24
CA LYS A 28 -13.31 -5.11 14.13
C LYS A 28 -12.37 -3.99 13.72
N LEU A 29 -12.93 -2.81 13.48
CA LEU A 29 -12.16 -1.57 13.33
C LEU A 29 -12.24 -0.78 14.64
N MET A 30 -11.09 -0.37 15.16
CA MET A 30 -10.93 0.38 16.40
C MET A 30 -10.22 1.69 16.12
N ILE A 31 -10.70 2.77 16.75
CA ILE A 31 -10.14 4.10 16.63
C ILE A 31 -9.73 4.58 18.01
N PHE A 32 -8.46 4.89 18.16
CA PHE A 32 -7.86 5.42 19.37
C PHE A 32 -7.44 6.87 19.17
N ASN A 33 -7.51 7.65 20.23
CA ASN A 33 -6.84 8.96 20.24
C ASN A 33 -5.33 8.80 20.47
N SER A 34 -4.58 9.90 20.37
CA SER A 34 -3.14 9.94 20.60
C SER A 34 -2.69 9.55 22.02
N TYR A 35 -3.62 9.46 22.99
CA TYR A 35 -3.34 9.01 24.35
C TYR A 35 -3.60 7.50 24.56
N GLY A 36 -3.97 6.78 23.49
CA GLY A 36 -4.27 5.35 23.56
C GLY A 36 -5.67 5.01 24.10
N LYS A 37 -6.55 6.01 24.30
CA LYS A 37 -7.96 5.76 24.67
C LYS A 37 -8.74 5.33 23.43
N LEU A 38 -9.43 4.20 23.51
CA LEU A 38 -10.40 3.76 22.49
C LEU A 38 -11.61 4.71 22.52
N ILE A 39 -11.90 5.36 21.40
CA ILE A 39 -12.99 6.35 21.29
C ILE A 39 -14.14 5.88 20.41
N GLN A 40 -13.86 4.99 19.45
CA GLN A 40 -14.88 4.46 18.56
C GLN A 40 -14.50 3.07 18.03
N THR A 41 -15.51 2.23 17.79
CA THR A 41 -15.32 0.96 17.11
C THR A 41 -16.43 0.68 16.12
N TYR A 42 -16.08 0.03 15.01
CA TYR A 42 -17.01 -0.56 14.06
C TYR A 42 -16.89 -2.09 14.13
N GLN A 43 -18.02 -2.80 14.22
CA GLN A 43 -18.06 -4.26 14.36
C GLN A 43 -19.43 -4.83 13.98
N ASN A 44 -19.51 -6.14 13.72
CA ASN A 44 -20.74 -6.82 13.26
C ASN A 44 -21.86 -6.90 14.32
N GLY A 45 -21.53 -6.86 15.61
CA GLY A 45 -22.48 -6.92 16.72
C GLY A 45 -22.21 -5.85 17.77
N ILE A 46 -23.20 -5.51 18.60
CA ILE A 46 -23.04 -4.58 19.73
C ILE A 46 -22.99 -5.41 21.01
N PHE A 47 -21.80 -5.53 21.61
CA PHE A 47 -21.61 -6.24 22.87
C PHE A 47 -21.41 -5.21 23.98
N LYS A 48 -22.46 -4.98 24.79
CA LYS A 48 -22.55 -3.99 25.90
C LYS A 48 -22.18 -2.55 25.54
N THR A 49 -23.10 -1.63 25.78
CA THR A 49 -22.87 -0.19 25.61
C THR A 49 -21.99 0.33 26.75
N ASN A 50 -20.79 0.79 26.41
CA ASN A 50 -20.00 1.66 27.28
C ASN A 50 -20.36 3.12 26.89
N PRO A 51 -20.87 3.95 27.81
CA PRO A 51 -21.31 5.31 27.49
C PRO A 51 -20.20 6.19 26.88
N ASP A 52 -18.93 5.90 27.18
CA ASP A 52 -17.79 6.64 26.65
C ASP A 52 -17.29 6.12 25.28
N LEU A 53 -17.81 4.99 24.80
CA LEU A 53 -17.37 4.33 23.57
C LEU A 53 -18.47 4.34 22.52
N LYS A 54 -18.21 5.00 21.39
CA LYS A 54 -19.11 4.94 20.22
C LYS A 54 -18.96 3.59 19.52
N ILE A 55 -19.96 2.73 19.64
CA ILE A 55 -20.01 1.44 18.92
C ILE A 55 -20.95 1.60 17.72
N LYS A 56 -20.42 1.42 16.50
CA LYS A 56 -21.19 1.43 15.25
C LYS A 56 -21.28 0.01 14.69
N LYS A 57 -22.50 -0.45 14.40
CA LYS A 57 -22.73 -1.74 13.76
C LYS A 57 -22.49 -1.64 12.27
N ILE A 58 -21.61 -2.48 11.73
CA ILE A 58 -21.35 -2.62 10.29
C ILE A 58 -21.28 -4.10 9.99
N ASP A 59 -21.91 -4.55 8.90
CA ASP A 59 -21.84 -5.94 8.47
C ASP A 59 -20.59 -6.18 7.61
N PHE A 60 -19.42 -6.25 8.25
CA PHE A 60 -18.17 -6.61 7.59
C PHE A 60 -18.16 -8.11 7.29
N GLU A 61 -17.77 -8.50 6.07
CA GLU A 61 -17.62 -9.91 5.73
C GLU A 61 -16.21 -10.43 6.04
N GLY A 62 -15.19 -9.61 5.79
CA GLY A 62 -13.79 -9.96 5.98
C GLY A 62 -12.87 -8.79 5.74
N ILE A 63 -12.71 -7.90 6.74
CA ILE A 63 -11.83 -6.72 6.62
C ILE A 63 -10.43 -7.17 6.21
N GLN A 64 -9.85 -6.55 5.18
CA GLN A 64 -8.48 -6.82 4.72
C GLN A 64 -7.55 -5.64 4.97
N ALA A 65 -8.04 -4.42 4.74
CA ALA A 65 -7.27 -3.20 4.90
C ALA A 65 -8.19 -2.00 5.16
N ILE A 66 -7.64 -0.96 5.76
CA ILE A 66 -8.32 0.30 6.05
C ILE A 66 -7.52 1.49 5.54
N TYR A 67 -8.23 2.55 5.15
CA TYR A 67 -7.62 3.81 4.70
C TYR A 67 -8.43 4.98 5.28
N PRO A 68 -8.05 5.46 6.47
CA PRO A 68 -8.70 6.61 7.09
C PRO A 68 -8.36 7.91 6.34
N LEU A 69 -9.39 8.73 6.14
CA LEU A 69 -9.32 10.03 5.47
C LEU A 69 -10.09 11.07 6.28
N LYS A 70 -10.08 12.32 5.79
CA LYS A 70 -10.69 13.45 6.49
C LYS A 70 -12.13 13.17 6.89
N ASP A 71 -12.96 12.70 5.95
CA ASP A 71 -14.41 12.67 6.10
C ASP A 71 -15.02 11.27 6.10
N PHE A 72 -14.24 10.28 5.71
CA PHE A 72 -14.66 8.88 5.67
C PHE A 72 -13.48 7.94 5.89
N ILE A 73 -13.78 6.68 6.16
CA ILE A 73 -12.81 5.59 6.22
C ILE A 73 -13.15 4.63 5.09
N ILE A 74 -12.20 4.37 4.21
CA ILE A 74 -12.32 3.32 3.21
C ILE A 74 -11.93 2.00 3.85
N VAL A 75 -12.75 0.97 3.70
CA VAL A 75 -12.46 -0.38 4.17
C VAL A 75 -12.50 -1.34 2.98
N ALA A 76 -11.38 -2.02 2.74
CA ALA A 76 -11.35 -3.15 1.81
C ALA A 76 -11.89 -4.39 2.52
N ASP A 77 -13.01 -4.91 2.05
CA ASP A 77 -13.76 -5.98 2.70
C ASP A 77 -13.93 -7.18 1.74
N LYS A 78 -13.47 -8.35 2.16
CA LYS A 78 -13.51 -9.58 1.39
C LYS A 78 -14.90 -10.19 1.47
N LEU A 79 -15.51 -10.37 0.31
CA LEU A 79 -16.80 -11.03 0.17
C LEU A 79 -16.67 -12.53 0.48
N ASN A 80 -17.75 -13.10 0.98
CA ASN A 80 -17.91 -14.53 1.06
C ASN A 80 -17.92 -15.18 -0.33
N ASN A 81 -17.59 -16.47 -0.40
CA ASN A 81 -17.44 -17.20 -1.67
C ASN A 81 -18.73 -17.25 -2.51
N LYS A 82 -19.91 -17.01 -1.91
CA LYS A 82 -21.19 -17.01 -2.65
C LYS A 82 -21.39 -15.73 -3.48
N LYS A 83 -20.75 -14.63 -3.07
CA LYS A 83 -20.86 -13.31 -3.73
C LYS A 83 -19.69 -13.01 -4.67
N SER A 84 -18.62 -13.82 -4.64
CA SER A 84 -17.50 -13.67 -5.56
C SER A 84 -17.90 -14.04 -6.99
N LYS A 85 -17.40 -13.28 -7.96
CA LYS A 85 -17.58 -13.53 -9.40
C LYS A 85 -16.23 -13.85 -10.03
N PHE A 86 -16.20 -14.68 -11.06
CA PHE A 86 -14.99 -14.95 -11.83
C PHE A 86 -15.23 -14.65 -13.31
N ASN A 87 -14.40 -13.79 -13.90
CA ASN A 87 -14.43 -13.53 -15.33
C ASN A 87 -13.41 -14.45 -16.01
N GLN A 88 -13.91 -15.44 -16.74
CA GLN A 88 -13.10 -16.42 -17.45
C GLN A 88 -12.26 -15.79 -18.57
N LYS A 89 -12.81 -14.79 -19.29
CA LYS A 89 -12.13 -14.14 -20.43
C LYS A 89 -10.89 -13.38 -19.99
N GLU A 90 -10.97 -12.71 -18.84
CA GLU A 90 -9.85 -11.94 -18.29
C GLU A 90 -9.00 -12.74 -17.30
N ASN A 91 -9.47 -13.93 -16.87
CA ASN A 91 -8.88 -14.72 -15.80
C ASN A 91 -8.75 -13.93 -14.47
N ILE A 92 -9.84 -13.25 -14.08
CA ILE A 92 -9.88 -12.38 -12.89
C ILE A 92 -11.00 -12.81 -11.95
N ALA A 93 -10.65 -13.00 -10.67
CA ALA A 93 -11.61 -13.20 -9.59
C ALA A 93 -11.96 -11.86 -8.92
N TYR A 94 -13.25 -11.60 -8.76
CA TYR A 94 -13.84 -10.41 -8.18
C TYR A 94 -14.51 -10.77 -6.86
N PHE A 95 -13.85 -10.46 -5.75
CA PHE A 95 -14.24 -10.90 -4.41
C PHE A 95 -13.99 -9.84 -3.32
N MET A 96 -13.64 -8.62 -3.70
CA MET A 96 -13.44 -7.51 -2.77
C MET A 96 -14.51 -6.46 -2.98
N ARG A 97 -15.09 -5.92 -1.91
CA ARG A 97 -15.86 -4.67 -1.96
C ARG A 97 -15.12 -3.59 -1.19
N ILE A 98 -15.45 -2.35 -1.51
CA ILE A 98 -14.98 -1.19 -0.76
C ILE A 98 -16.17 -0.65 0.03
N LEU A 99 -16.04 -0.57 1.35
CA LEU A 99 -17.00 0.12 2.20
C LEU A 99 -16.49 1.53 2.48
N ILE A 100 -17.35 2.53 2.30
CA ILE A 100 -17.07 3.92 2.67
C ILE A 100 -17.84 4.21 3.95
N LEU A 101 -17.13 4.33 5.07
CA LEU A 101 -17.70 4.64 6.38
C LEU A 101 -17.68 6.15 6.60
N ASN A 102 -18.80 6.82 6.37
CA ASN A 102 -18.90 8.26 6.52
C ASN A 102 -19.01 8.70 7.99
N LYS A 103 -18.59 9.94 8.28
CA LYS A 103 -18.74 10.55 9.62
C LYS A 103 -20.19 10.56 10.13
N ASN A 104 -21.14 10.86 9.25
CA ASN A 104 -22.58 10.89 9.53
C ASN A 104 -23.19 9.49 9.80
N SER A 105 -22.37 8.43 9.78
CA SER A 105 -22.76 7.03 9.96
C SER A 105 -23.44 6.36 8.77
N SER A 106 -23.55 7.03 7.61
CA SER A 106 -23.91 6.33 6.39
C SER A 106 -22.77 5.40 5.95
N VAL A 107 -23.15 4.33 5.27
CA VAL A 107 -22.23 3.36 4.70
C VAL A 107 -22.58 3.21 3.25
N GLU A 108 -21.60 3.44 2.39
CA GLU A 108 -21.73 3.22 0.96
C GLU A 108 -20.85 2.06 0.52
N ILE A 109 -21.28 1.34 -0.51
CA ILE A 109 -20.50 0.28 -1.12
C ILE A 109 -20.01 0.79 -2.47
N LEU A 110 -18.70 0.84 -2.65
CA LEU A 110 -18.08 1.16 -3.92
C LEU A 110 -17.69 -0.14 -4.62
N GLY A 111 -18.07 -0.24 -5.89
CA GLY A 111 -17.65 -1.27 -6.85
C GLY A 111 -17.01 -0.64 -8.09
N GLN A 112 -16.58 -1.47 -9.05
CA GLN A 112 -15.87 -1.07 -10.26
C GLN A 112 -16.62 -0.06 -11.14
N GLU A 113 -17.95 -0.13 -11.09
CA GLU A 113 -18.86 0.67 -11.91
C GLU A 113 -19.43 1.85 -11.11
N GLY A 114 -18.88 2.12 -9.91
CA GLY A 114 -19.35 3.15 -9.00
C GLY A 114 -20.11 2.54 -7.81
N LEU A 115 -20.99 3.33 -7.21
CA LEU A 115 -21.77 2.92 -6.05
C LEU A 115 -22.62 1.69 -6.35
N ASN A 116 -22.52 0.69 -5.48
CA ASN A 116 -23.19 -0.60 -5.56
C ASN A 116 -22.89 -1.40 -6.86
N GLY A 117 -21.81 -1.04 -7.57
CA GLY A 117 -21.36 -1.74 -8.77
C GLY A 117 -20.69 -3.09 -8.49
N MET A 118 -20.08 -3.68 -9.52
CA MET A 118 -19.42 -4.99 -9.39
C MET A 118 -18.23 -4.97 -8.40
N PRO A 119 -18.00 -6.05 -7.61
CA PRO A 119 -16.82 -6.17 -6.74
C PRO A 119 -15.48 -6.04 -7.49
N PHE A 120 -14.43 -5.68 -6.76
CA PHE A 120 -13.05 -5.59 -7.23
C PHE A 120 -12.29 -6.93 -7.13
N PRO A 121 -11.16 -7.06 -7.86
CA PRO A 121 -10.14 -8.06 -7.55
C PRO A 121 -9.49 -7.79 -6.20
N GLN A 122 -8.47 -8.57 -5.84
CA GLN A 122 -7.69 -8.34 -4.63
C GLN A 122 -7.19 -6.90 -4.55
N ILE A 123 -7.57 -6.18 -3.49
CA ILE A 123 -7.09 -4.82 -3.25
C ILE A 123 -5.66 -4.89 -2.73
N TYR A 124 -4.77 -4.14 -3.38
CA TYR A 124 -3.39 -3.97 -2.97
C TYR A 124 -3.20 -2.67 -2.20
N ASP A 125 -3.76 -1.57 -2.71
CA ASP A 125 -3.64 -0.25 -2.09
C ASP A 125 -4.79 0.68 -2.48
N VAL A 126 -4.98 1.75 -1.72
CA VAL A 126 -5.92 2.82 -2.04
C VAL A 126 -5.24 4.17 -1.87
N ASN A 127 -5.16 4.90 -2.97
CA ASN A 127 -4.66 6.28 -2.99
C ASN A 127 -5.83 7.25 -3.05
N VAL A 128 -5.70 8.36 -2.34
CA VAL A 128 -6.62 9.49 -2.45
C VAL A 128 -5.79 10.74 -2.70
N ASP A 129 -6.15 11.56 -3.69
CA ASP A 129 -5.44 12.79 -3.96
C ASP A 129 -5.94 13.97 -3.09
N GLU A 130 -5.41 15.17 -3.33
CA GLU A 130 -5.76 16.38 -2.58
C GLU A 130 -7.19 16.87 -2.87
N ASN A 131 -7.78 16.47 -4.01
CA ASN A 131 -9.14 16.83 -4.41
C ASN A 131 -10.20 15.81 -3.92
N GLY A 132 -9.76 14.77 -3.21
CA GLY A 132 -10.63 13.69 -2.73
C GLY A 132 -10.95 12.64 -3.79
N ASN A 133 -10.29 12.66 -4.94
CA ASN A 133 -10.45 11.57 -5.91
C ASN A 133 -9.72 10.33 -5.41
N ILE A 134 -10.29 9.17 -5.69
CA ILE A 134 -9.85 7.88 -5.16
C ILE A 134 -9.28 7.04 -6.31
N ALA A 135 -8.17 6.35 -6.06
CA ALA A 135 -7.64 5.30 -6.92
C ALA A 135 -7.53 4.00 -6.12
N ILE A 136 -8.41 3.05 -6.43
CA ILE A 136 -8.40 1.68 -5.92
C ILE A 136 -7.44 0.86 -6.79
N ILE A 137 -6.34 0.40 -6.20
CA ILE A 137 -5.31 -0.40 -6.87
C ILE A 137 -5.55 -1.87 -6.51
N SER A 138 -5.76 -2.69 -7.52
CA SER A 138 -5.96 -4.12 -7.38
C SER A 138 -4.89 -4.92 -8.12
N ILE A 139 -4.65 -6.15 -7.68
CA ILE A 139 -3.75 -7.10 -8.34
C ILE A 139 -4.55 -8.11 -9.17
N TYR A 140 -4.00 -8.48 -10.31
CA TYR A 140 -4.43 -9.62 -11.12
C TYR A 140 -3.22 -10.38 -11.66
N SER A 141 -3.45 -11.46 -12.41
CA SER A 141 -2.42 -12.41 -12.85
C SER A 141 -1.26 -11.78 -13.65
N GLU A 142 -1.48 -10.68 -14.37
CA GLU A 142 -0.44 -10.05 -15.20
C GLU A 142 0.12 -8.74 -14.64
N GLY A 143 -0.39 -8.25 -13.50
CA GLY A 143 0.02 -6.98 -12.92
C GLY A 143 -1.06 -6.32 -12.06
N TYR A 144 -1.34 -5.05 -12.32
CA TYR A 144 -2.28 -4.23 -11.54
C TYR A 144 -3.42 -3.69 -12.40
N ILE A 145 -4.59 -3.51 -11.78
CA ILE A 145 -5.71 -2.75 -12.34
C ILE A 145 -6.04 -1.62 -11.40
N ILE A 146 -6.06 -0.39 -11.91
CA ILE A 146 -6.36 0.82 -11.17
C ILE A 146 -7.75 1.28 -11.57
N TYR A 147 -8.65 1.35 -10.60
CA TYR A 147 -9.99 1.93 -10.76
C TYR A 147 -10.03 3.27 -10.05
N SER A 148 -10.34 4.34 -10.76
CA SER A 148 -10.37 5.69 -10.19
C SER A 148 -11.76 6.29 -10.19
N TYR A 149 -12.02 7.13 -9.19
CA TYR A 149 -13.31 7.74 -8.90
C TYR A 149 -13.13 9.20 -8.50
N ASN A 150 -14.12 10.04 -8.78
CA ASN A 150 -14.17 11.37 -8.20
C ASN A 150 -14.60 11.33 -6.73
N LYS A 151 -14.67 12.50 -6.08
CA LYS A 151 -15.10 12.63 -4.68
C LYS A 151 -16.56 12.20 -4.44
N GLU A 152 -17.38 12.16 -5.48
CA GLU A 152 -18.76 11.63 -5.49
C GLU A 152 -18.83 10.13 -5.84
N PHE A 153 -17.70 9.42 -5.83
CA PHE A 153 -17.62 7.99 -6.13
C PHE A 153 -18.06 7.58 -7.55
N SER A 154 -18.11 8.55 -8.48
CA SER A 154 -18.37 8.29 -9.90
C SER A 154 -17.09 7.80 -10.60
N PRO A 155 -17.14 6.72 -11.40
CA PRO A 155 -15.97 6.20 -12.10
C PRO A 155 -15.33 7.21 -13.07
N LEU A 156 -14.00 7.22 -13.14
CA LEU A 156 -13.21 8.09 -14.02
C LEU A 156 -12.37 7.27 -15.01
N TYR A 157 -11.41 6.50 -14.51
CA TYR A 157 -10.46 5.72 -15.31
C TYR A 157 -10.32 4.29 -14.80
N LYS A 158 -10.19 3.35 -15.73
CA LYS A 158 -9.75 1.97 -15.50
C LYS A 158 -8.45 1.75 -16.27
N ILE A 159 -7.35 1.50 -15.58
CA ILE A 159 -6.00 1.44 -16.16
C ILE A 159 -5.38 0.08 -15.83
N TYR A 160 -4.88 -0.62 -16.86
CA TYR A 160 -4.14 -1.86 -16.70
C TYR A 160 -2.64 -1.56 -16.73
N VAL A 161 -1.92 -2.04 -15.72
CA VAL A 161 -0.47 -1.88 -15.59
C VAL A 161 0.16 -3.27 -15.54
N ASN A 162 0.78 -3.68 -16.65
CA ASN A 162 1.34 -5.02 -16.81
C ASN A 162 2.73 -4.97 -17.48
N LYS A 163 3.38 -6.12 -17.60
CA LYS A 163 4.73 -6.21 -18.19
C LYS A 163 4.79 -5.72 -19.64
N ASN A 164 3.70 -5.77 -20.40
CA ASN A 164 3.69 -5.31 -21.79
C ASN A 164 3.79 -3.78 -21.87
N LEU A 165 3.18 -3.05 -20.93
CA LEU A 165 3.41 -1.61 -20.77
C LEU A 165 4.90 -1.28 -20.66
N LEU A 166 5.64 -2.06 -19.86
CA LEU A 166 7.09 -1.86 -19.65
C LEU A 166 7.94 -2.24 -20.86
N LYS A 167 7.58 -3.31 -21.57
CA LYS A 167 8.31 -3.77 -22.77
C LYS A 167 8.31 -2.73 -23.89
N THR A 168 7.26 -1.92 -23.99
CA THR A 168 7.16 -0.81 -24.95
C THR A 168 8.10 0.34 -24.58
N ILE A 169 8.43 0.50 -23.29
CA ILE A 169 9.18 1.64 -22.78
C ILE A 169 10.69 1.47 -22.95
N ASP A 170 11.24 0.28 -22.64
CA ASP A 170 12.70 0.12 -22.57
C ASP A 170 13.31 -0.54 -23.81
N ASN A 171 12.52 -1.08 -24.76
CA ASN A 171 12.99 -1.89 -25.89
C ASN A 171 13.96 -3.04 -25.54
N GLN A 172 14.26 -3.30 -24.26
CA GLN A 172 15.14 -4.36 -23.77
C GLN A 172 14.42 -5.71 -23.72
N LYS A 173 13.88 -6.13 -24.86
CA LYS A 173 13.32 -7.48 -25.02
C LYS A 173 14.49 -8.47 -25.09
N LYS A 174 14.91 -9.01 -23.94
CA LYS A 174 15.43 -10.40 -23.74
C LYS A 174 16.48 -10.57 -22.63
N LYS A 175 17.11 -9.52 -22.11
CA LYS A 175 18.27 -9.68 -21.20
C LYS A 175 17.91 -9.81 -19.70
N TYR A 176 16.78 -9.21 -19.27
CA TYR A 176 16.45 -9.09 -17.85
C TYR A 176 15.02 -9.54 -17.55
N ASN A 177 14.84 -10.15 -16.38
CA ASN A 177 13.53 -10.42 -15.81
C ASN A 177 13.03 -9.14 -15.10
N ILE A 178 11.82 -8.68 -15.43
CA ILE A 178 11.27 -7.43 -14.90
C ILE A 178 10.06 -7.73 -14.01
N SER A 179 10.06 -7.13 -12.81
CA SER A 179 8.94 -7.10 -11.87
C SER A 179 8.33 -5.70 -11.79
N ILE A 180 7.00 -5.63 -11.66
CA ILE A 180 6.30 -4.41 -11.24
C ILE A 180 5.99 -4.57 -9.77
N ASP A 181 6.68 -3.81 -8.93
CA ASP A 181 6.62 -4.04 -7.48
C ASP A 181 5.56 -3.16 -6.82
N LYS A 182 5.29 -1.96 -7.37
CA LYS A 182 4.30 -1.04 -6.82
C LYS A 182 3.81 -0.04 -7.86
N VAL A 183 2.55 0.38 -7.73
CA VAL A 183 1.95 1.44 -8.55
C VAL A 183 1.31 2.51 -7.67
N PHE A 184 1.39 3.77 -8.09
CA PHE A 184 0.67 4.89 -7.48
C PHE A 184 0.03 5.74 -8.57
N PHE A 185 -1.24 6.12 -8.39
CA PHE A 185 -1.94 6.95 -9.37
C PHE A 185 -2.49 8.20 -8.70
N GLU A 186 -2.05 9.35 -9.18
CA GLU A 186 -2.56 10.66 -8.79
C GLU A 186 -3.64 11.08 -9.79
N VAL A 187 -4.91 10.88 -9.42
CA VAL A 187 -6.06 11.00 -10.31
C VAL A 187 -6.19 12.41 -10.89
N ASN A 188 -6.10 13.45 -10.05
CA ASN A 188 -6.21 14.84 -10.48
C ASN A 188 -5.12 15.24 -11.50
N LYS A 189 -3.87 14.82 -11.26
CA LYS A 189 -2.75 15.08 -12.18
C LYS A 189 -2.66 14.09 -13.33
N LYS A 190 -3.51 13.06 -13.35
CA LYS A 190 -3.48 11.98 -14.33
C LYS A 190 -2.08 11.36 -14.46
N THR A 191 -1.39 11.25 -13.34
CA THR A 191 0.02 10.82 -13.28
C THR A 191 0.13 9.47 -12.60
N LEU A 192 0.71 8.49 -13.30
CA LEU A 192 0.98 7.15 -12.81
C LEU A 192 2.47 7.00 -12.49
N TYR A 193 2.79 6.45 -11.34
CA TYR A 193 4.14 6.05 -10.96
C TYR A 193 4.19 4.53 -10.88
N VAL A 194 5.17 3.92 -11.56
CA VAL A 194 5.35 2.46 -11.59
C VAL A 194 6.76 2.14 -11.12
N LYS A 195 6.88 1.50 -9.96
CA LYS A 195 8.17 1.00 -9.45
C LYS A 195 8.45 -0.38 -10.01
N THR A 196 9.64 -0.56 -10.55
CA THR A 196 10.07 -1.81 -11.15
C THR A 196 11.43 -2.25 -10.65
N THR A 197 11.65 -3.57 -10.65
CA THR A 197 12.94 -4.18 -10.38
C THR A 197 13.34 -5.05 -11.56
N TYR A 198 14.58 -4.86 -12.00
CA TYR A 198 15.23 -5.59 -13.07
C TYR A 198 16.18 -6.59 -12.44
N TYR A 199 16.04 -7.84 -12.87
CA TYR A 199 16.81 -8.96 -12.38
C TYR A 199 17.65 -9.56 -13.49
N GLU A 200 18.89 -9.93 -13.17
CA GLU A 200 19.80 -10.68 -14.04
C GLU A 200 20.01 -12.08 -13.50
N ASN A 201 20.04 -13.08 -14.39
CA ASN A 201 20.39 -14.45 -14.03
C ASN A 201 21.92 -14.54 -13.94
N ILE A 202 22.45 -15.06 -12.83
CA ILE A 202 23.89 -15.26 -12.59
C ILE A 202 24.31 -16.71 -12.91
N GLY A 203 23.36 -17.63 -13.08
CA GLY A 203 23.66 -19.05 -13.32
C GLY A 203 24.08 -19.80 -12.04
N ASP A 204 24.02 -21.13 -12.09
CA ASP A 204 24.37 -22.02 -10.98
C ASP A 204 25.89 -22.06 -10.78
N ASN A 205 26.45 -21.07 -10.08
CA ASN A 205 27.75 -21.27 -9.46
C ASN A 205 27.55 -22.14 -8.21
N GLU A 206 28.22 -23.29 -8.17
CA GLU A 206 28.04 -24.42 -7.24
C GLU A 206 28.12 -24.10 -5.73
N ASN A 207 28.31 -22.84 -5.33
CA ASN A 207 28.47 -22.40 -3.94
C ASN A 207 27.39 -21.41 -3.43
N ILE A 208 26.28 -21.19 -4.15
CA ILE A 208 25.25 -20.23 -3.71
C ILE A 208 23.86 -20.88 -3.74
N ASN A 209 23.31 -21.19 -2.57
CA ASN A 209 21.93 -21.67 -2.35
C ASN A 209 20.83 -20.62 -2.62
N ASP A 210 21.10 -19.56 -3.40
CA ASP A 210 20.15 -18.47 -3.67
C ASP A 210 19.83 -18.39 -5.17
N LEU A 211 18.73 -19.02 -5.61
CA LEU A 211 17.89 -18.82 -6.84
C LEU A 211 18.54 -18.41 -8.19
N GLY A 212 19.85 -18.27 -8.33
CA GLY A 212 20.56 -17.84 -9.53
C GLY A 212 20.20 -16.44 -10.06
N ILE A 213 19.60 -15.55 -9.25
CA ILE A 213 19.05 -14.26 -9.71
C ILE A 213 19.51 -13.10 -8.81
N LYS A 214 19.91 -11.98 -9.44
CA LYS A 214 20.37 -10.74 -8.78
C LYS A 214 19.59 -9.51 -9.23
N ILE A 215 19.31 -8.61 -8.29
CA ILE A 215 18.83 -7.25 -8.56
C ILE A 215 19.92 -6.48 -9.33
N LYS A 216 19.61 -6.16 -10.57
CA LYS A 216 20.47 -5.38 -11.46
C LYS A 216 20.21 -3.88 -11.30
N ASP A 217 18.95 -3.50 -11.40
CA ASP A 217 18.49 -2.12 -11.44
C ASP A 217 17.09 -1.99 -10.86
N GLN A 218 16.78 -0.80 -10.35
CA GLN A 218 15.43 -0.46 -9.86
C GLN A 218 15.07 0.94 -10.36
N TYR A 219 13.85 1.10 -10.85
CA TYR A 219 13.39 2.37 -11.43
C TYR A 219 11.99 2.74 -10.93
N ILE A 220 11.70 4.03 -10.99
CA ILE A 220 10.32 4.55 -10.97
C ILE A 220 10.06 5.20 -12.32
N TYR A 221 9.08 4.70 -13.05
CA TYR A 221 8.56 5.33 -14.26
C TYR A 221 7.42 6.27 -13.90
N LYS A 222 7.57 7.56 -14.22
CA LYS A 222 6.49 8.56 -14.13
C LYS A 222 5.83 8.68 -15.49
N MET A 223 4.52 8.43 -15.55
CA MET A 223 3.74 8.40 -16.79
C MET A 223 2.54 9.34 -16.73
N SER A 224 2.19 9.98 -17.85
CA SER A 224 0.99 10.79 -18.00
C SER A 224 -0.09 10.00 -18.71
N LEU A 225 -1.32 10.01 -18.18
CA LEU A 225 -2.49 9.53 -18.89
C LEU A 225 -3.05 10.63 -19.82
N LYS A 226 -3.04 10.37 -21.12
CA LYS A 226 -3.52 11.28 -22.16
C LYS A 226 -5.04 11.14 -22.37
N LYS A 227 -5.62 12.06 -23.16
CA LYS A 227 -7.07 12.08 -23.45
C LYS A 227 -7.57 10.79 -24.11
N ASN A 228 -6.74 10.16 -24.94
CA ASN A 228 -7.01 8.87 -25.59
C ASN A 228 -6.80 7.66 -24.66
N LYS A 229 -6.58 7.88 -23.35
CA LYS A 229 -6.31 6.85 -22.34
C LYS A 229 -4.98 6.12 -22.52
N GLU A 230 -4.09 6.64 -23.36
CA GLU A 230 -2.72 6.12 -23.46
C GLU A 230 -1.82 6.68 -22.37
N LEU A 231 -0.86 5.86 -21.94
CA LEU A 231 0.16 6.24 -20.98
C LEU A 231 1.45 6.60 -21.72
N GLU A 232 1.93 7.82 -21.51
CA GLU A 232 3.22 8.28 -22.02
C GLU A 232 4.22 8.38 -20.86
N VAL A 233 5.42 7.84 -21.03
CA VAL A 233 6.49 8.00 -20.04
C VAL A 233 7.06 9.41 -20.11
N ILE A 234 6.93 10.13 -19.00
CA ILE A 234 7.45 11.49 -18.83
C ILE A 234 8.87 11.46 -18.27
N ASN A 235 9.14 10.52 -17.35
CA ASN A 235 10.44 10.42 -16.69
C ASN A 235 10.74 8.98 -16.23
N LYS A 236 12.02 8.63 -16.20
CA LYS A 236 12.56 7.38 -15.64
C LYS A 236 13.55 7.74 -14.54
N ILE A 237 13.22 7.41 -13.30
CA ILE A 237 14.00 7.73 -12.10
C ILE A 237 14.76 6.49 -11.69
N ALA A 238 16.09 6.52 -11.75
CA ALA A 238 16.93 5.45 -11.21
C ALA A 238 16.94 5.51 -9.68
N LEU A 239 16.72 4.37 -9.03
CA LEU A 239 16.82 4.29 -7.58
C LEU A 239 18.27 3.95 -7.18
N PRO A 240 18.73 4.44 -6.02
CA PRO A 240 20.07 4.16 -5.53
C PRO A 240 20.41 2.67 -5.49
N LYS A 241 21.69 2.33 -5.65
CA LYS A 241 22.20 0.96 -5.54
C LYS A 241 23.17 0.85 -4.38
N ASN A 242 23.36 -0.37 -3.88
CA ASN A 242 24.36 -0.70 -2.86
C ASN A 242 24.31 0.27 -1.67
N LEU A 243 23.09 0.49 -1.14
CA LEU A 243 22.88 1.41 -0.01
C LEU A 243 23.50 0.89 1.29
N LEU A 244 23.99 -0.34 1.28
CA LEU A 244 24.62 -1.02 2.39
C LEU A 244 26.08 -1.32 2.00
N ASP A 245 27.02 -1.02 2.91
CA ASP A 245 28.48 -1.13 2.68
C ASP A 245 28.96 -2.57 2.39
N ASP A 246 28.11 -3.57 2.62
CA ASP A 246 28.43 -5.00 2.60
C ASP A 246 28.24 -5.68 1.22
N LYS A 247 28.32 -4.92 0.11
CA LYS A 247 28.10 -5.41 -1.28
C LYS A 247 26.73 -6.10 -1.48
N GLN A 248 25.79 -5.90 -0.57
CA GLN A 248 24.47 -6.52 -0.63
C GLN A 248 23.52 -5.78 -1.56
N GLU A 249 22.61 -6.55 -2.16
CA GLU A 249 21.52 -6.01 -2.97
C GLU A 249 20.43 -5.42 -2.07
N SER A 250 20.28 -4.10 -2.13
CA SER A 250 19.22 -3.39 -1.41
C SER A 250 17.96 -3.33 -2.26
N PHE A 251 16.94 -4.13 -1.95
CA PHE A 251 15.61 -3.91 -2.49
C PHE A 251 15.05 -2.61 -1.91
N ILE A 252 14.58 -1.72 -2.77
CA ILE A 252 14.02 -0.43 -2.37
C ILE A 252 12.50 -0.53 -2.42
N ASN A 253 11.87 -0.41 -1.26
CA ASN A 253 10.43 -0.30 -1.14
C ASN A 253 10.02 1.18 -1.21
N ILE A 254 9.06 1.51 -2.08
CA ILE A 254 8.52 2.88 -2.14
C ILE A 254 7.36 2.97 -1.17
N ILE A 255 7.57 3.73 -0.11
CA ILE A 255 6.53 3.97 0.89
C ILE A 255 5.53 4.97 0.32
N LYS A 256 6.00 6.10 -0.23
CA LYS A 256 5.15 7.20 -0.68
C LYS A 256 5.81 8.09 -1.72
N ILE A 257 5.00 8.73 -2.54
CA ILE A 257 5.42 9.82 -3.44
C ILE A 257 4.55 11.04 -3.13
N GLN A 258 5.16 12.17 -2.79
CA GLN A 258 4.46 13.41 -2.43
C GLN A 258 5.23 14.64 -2.94
N LYS A 259 4.57 15.50 -3.73
CA LYS A 259 5.18 16.73 -4.29
C LYS A 259 6.56 16.47 -4.93
N ASP A 260 6.66 15.42 -5.73
CA ASP A 260 7.89 14.92 -6.37
C ASP A 260 9.03 14.49 -5.42
N LYS A 261 8.77 14.40 -4.11
CA LYS A 261 9.64 13.72 -3.14
C LYS A 261 9.23 12.26 -3.04
N ILE A 262 10.21 11.37 -3.00
CA ILE A 262 9.99 9.93 -2.87
C ILE A 262 10.48 9.50 -1.50
N ILE A 263 9.60 8.87 -0.73
CA ILE A 263 9.94 8.23 0.54
C ILE A 263 10.07 6.74 0.31
N ALA A 264 11.25 6.24 0.59
CA ALA A 264 11.61 4.86 0.35
C ALA A 264 12.19 4.22 1.60
N SER A 265 12.10 2.90 1.71
CA SER A 265 12.77 2.12 2.73
C SER A 265 13.56 0.96 2.16
N THR A 266 14.54 0.51 2.93
CA THR A 266 15.24 -0.75 2.70
C THR A 266 15.56 -1.40 4.05
N ASN A 267 15.54 -2.74 4.09
CA ASN A 267 15.84 -3.49 5.31
C ASN A 267 17.35 -3.68 5.41
N MET A 268 17.91 -3.47 6.61
CA MET A 268 19.27 -3.92 6.91
C MET A 268 19.22 -5.41 7.31
N LYS A 269 20.12 -6.25 6.78
CA LYS A 269 20.10 -7.70 7.10
C LYS A 269 20.65 -8.01 8.49
N ASN A 270 21.61 -7.20 8.95
CA ASN A 270 22.36 -7.43 10.20
C ASN A 270 21.77 -6.73 11.44
N LEU A 271 20.77 -5.89 11.23
CA LEU A 271 20.04 -5.21 12.29
C LEU A 271 18.57 -5.36 11.93
N SER A 272 17.66 -5.51 12.89
CA SER A 272 16.22 -5.47 12.59
C SER A 272 15.76 -4.08 12.13
N ASN A 273 16.67 -3.25 11.59
CA ASN A 273 16.49 -1.83 11.40
C ASN A 273 16.07 -1.53 9.97
N ASN A 274 15.16 -0.57 9.84
CA ASN A 274 14.71 -0.05 8.56
C ASN A 274 15.41 1.28 8.29
N LEU A 275 16.11 1.38 7.15
CA LEU A 275 16.60 2.67 6.66
C LEU A 275 15.49 3.33 5.87
N ILE A 276 15.16 4.57 6.23
CA ILE A 276 14.19 5.39 5.50
C ILE A 276 14.93 6.54 4.83
N TRP A 277 14.62 6.75 3.56
CA TRP A 277 15.26 7.70 2.69
C TRP A 277 14.25 8.70 2.16
N LYS A 278 14.66 9.97 2.11
CA LYS A 278 14.02 10.99 1.28
C LYS A 278 14.84 11.15 0.00
N LEU A 279 14.28 10.74 -1.12
CA LEU A 279 14.85 10.95 -2.44
C LEU A 279 14.20 12.16 -3.13
N ASP A 280 14.98 12.87 -3.93
CA ASP A 280 14.45 13.89 -4.84
C ASP A 280 13.83 13.28 -6.10
N SER A 281 13.32 14.12 -6.99
CA SER A 281 12.69 13.71 -8.26
C SER A 281 13.66 13.06 -9.26
N LYS A 282 14.96 13.05 -8.97
CA LYS A 282 16.01 12.38 -9.75
C LYS A 282 16.48 11.08 -9.08
N GLY A 283 15.93 10.73 -7.92
CA GLY A 283 16.29 9.53 -7.17
C GLY A 283 17.51 9.70 -6.27
N LEU A 284 18.01 10.94 -6.11
CA LEU A 284 19.17 11.20 -5.24
C LEU A 284 18.72 11.31 -3.78
N ILE A 285 19.47 10.66 -2.89
CA ILE A 285 19.25 10.75 -1.44
C ILE A 285 19.52 12.19 -0.98
N LYS A 286 18.55 12.77 -0.28
CA LYS A 286 18.69 14.07 0.38
C LYS A 286 18.83 13.93 1.88
N GLU A 287 18.07 13.00 2.47
CA GLU A 287 18.04 12.75 3.90
C GLU A 287 17.82 11.26 4.16
N GLN A 288 18.36 10.77 5.28
CA GLN A 288 18.25 9.39 5.69
C GLN A 288 18.06 9.31 7.22
N ILE A 289 17.31 8.31 7.67
CA ILE A 289 17.23 7.94 9.07
C ILE A 289 17.29 6.42 9.20
N ALA A 290 17.88 5.95 10.30
CA ALA A 290 17.79 4.56 10.71
C ALA A 290 16.73 4.42 11.81
N LEU A 291 15.73 3.60 11.55
CA LEU A 291 14.79 3.19 12.57
C LEU A 291 15.31 1.93 13.24
N ILE A 292 15.62 2.06 14.53
CA ILE A 292 16.10 0.94 15.33
C ILE A 292 14.88 0.23 15.91
N GLU A 293 14.67 -1.02 15.51
CA GLU A 293 13.57 -1.82 16.04
C GLU A 293 13.89 -2.29 17.47
N PRO A 294 12.92 -2.27 18.39
CA PRO A 294 13.12 -2.82 19.73
C PRO A 294 13.37 -4.34 19.67
N PRO A 295 14.30 -4.87 20.50
CA PRO A 295 14.55 -6.30 20.54
C PRO A 295 13.32 -7.07 21.06
N ASN A 296 13.16 -8.32 20.60
CA ASN A 296 12.15 -9.28 21.09
C ASN A 296 10.68 -8.91 20.84
N LEU A 297 10.39 -8.07 19.83
CA LEU A 297 9.04 -7.77 19.38
C LEU A 297 8.69 -8.52 18.09
N MET A 298 7.46 -9.03 18.02
CA MET A 298 6.88 -9.61 16.82
C MET A 298 6.22 -8.49 15.99
N PHE A 299 6.72 -8.27 14.78
CA PHE A 299 6.09 -7.37 13.82
C PHE A 299 4.66 -7.84 13.50
N LEU A 300 3.69 -6.94 13.60
CA LEU A 300 2.31 -7.20 13.19
C LEU A 300 2.00 -6.41 11.92
N SER A 301 2.10 -5.09 11.92
CA SER A 301 1.70 -4.27 10.76
C SER A 301 2.42 -2.94 10.74
N GLU A 302 2.53 -2.30 9.58
CA GLU A 302 3.07 -0.95 9.43
C GLU A 302 2.26 -0.10 8.46
N SER A 303 2.37 1.22 8.60
CA SER A 303 1.85 2.18 7.63
C SER A 303 2.55 3.53 7.73
N LEU A 304 2.68 4.24 6.61
CA LEU A 304 3.01 5.65 6.57
C LEU A 304 1.77 6.47 6.20
N SER A 305 1.38 7.42 7.03
CA SER A 305 0.23 8.28 6.79
C SER A 305 0.49 9.36 5.73
N LYS A 306 -0.61 9.98 5.27
CA LYS A 306 -0.53 11.19 4.43
C LYS A 306 0.19 12.34 5.13
N ASP A 307 0.13 12.39 6.46
CA ASP A 307 0.72 13.44 7.28
C ASP A 307 2.17 13.07 7.71
N GLY A 308 2.76 12.05 7.09
CA GLY A 308 4.15 11.65 7.33
C GLY A 308 4.38 10.88 8.63
N ILE A 309 3.33 10.34 9.24
CA ILE A 309 3.46 9.53 10.45
C ILE A 309 3.67 8.08 10.05
N LEU A 310 4.87 7.55 10.27
CA LEU A 310 5.10 6.11 10.22
C LEU A 310 4.54 5.50 11.51
N SER A 311 3.78 4.42 11.40
CA SER A 311 3.18 3.73 12.53
C SER A 311 3.41 2.25 12.38
N ILE A 312 3.91 1.60 13.43
CA ILE A 312 4.20 0.18 13.46
C ILE A 312 3.52 -0.43 14.68
N LEU A 313 2.85 -1.55 14.44
CA LEU A 313 2.21 -2.36 15.45
C LEU A 313 3.11 -3.57 15.76
N TYR A 314 3.50 -3.69 17.02
CA TYR A 314 4.31 -4.81 17.51
C TYR A 314 3.55 -5.61 18.56
N GLY A 315 3.65 -6.93 18.50
CA GLY A 315 3.23 -7.85 19.55
C GLY A 315 4.40 -8.25 20.43
N GLY A 316 4.20 -8.27 21.73
CA GLY A 316 5.15 -8.78 22.73
C GLY A 316 4.47 -9.74 23.69
N LYS A 317 5.22 -10.24 24.68
CA LYS A 317 4.70 -11.15 25.71
C LYS A 317 3.55 -10.56 26.52
N THR A 318 3.58 -9.25 26.75
CA THR A 318 2.64 -8.53 27.63
C THR A 318 1.48 -7.87 26.89
N GLY A 319 1.44 -7.94 25.55
CA GLY A 319 0.39 -7.34 24.76
C GLY A 319 0.89 -6.75 23.45
N VAL A 320 0.15 -5.76 22.94
CA VAL A 320 0.43 -5.10 21.67
C VAL A 320 0.80 -3.64 21.94
N SER A 321 1.78 -3.12 21.21
CA SER A 321 2.26 -1.74 21.31
C SER A 321 2.26 -1.07 19.95
N VAL A 322 1.89 0.21 19.92
CA VAL A 322 1.98 1.07 18.74
C VAL A 322 3.19 1.98 18.90
N TYR A 323 4.06 1.97 17.91
CA TYR A 323 5.18 2.92 17.80
C TYR A 323 4.90 3.83 16.61
N TRP A 324 5.21 5.12 16.74
CA TRP A 324 5.10 6.03 15.63
C TRP A 324 6.26 7.03 15.56
N TRP A 325 6.53 7.49 14.34
CA TRP A 325 7.55 8.51 14.06
C TRP A 325 6.96 9.56 13.13
N ASN A 326 7.13 10.83 13.47
CA ASN A 326 6.79 11.93 12.58
C ASN A 326 7.92 12.14 11.58
N LEU A 327 7.83 11.46 10.43
CA LEU A 327 8.82 11.57 9.36
C LEU A 327 8.86 12.97 8.74
N ASN A 328 7.79 13.78 8.82
CA ASN A 328 7.88 15.17 8.34
C ASN A 328 8.86 15.99 9.19
N ALA A 329 8.86 15.75 10.51
CA ALA A 329 9.81 16.39 11.42
C ALA A 329 11.23 15.83 11.26
N LEU A 330 11.36 14.51 11.10
CA LEU A 330 12.65 13.82 11.03
C LEU A 330 13.35 13.96 9.67
N LEU A 331 12.59 14.02 8.57
CA LEU A 331 13.09 14.08 7.19
C LEU A 331 12.75 15.39 6.48
N LYS A 332 12.35 16.46 7.19
CA LYS A 332 12.03 17.80 6.66
C LYS A 332 11.23 17.73 5.34
N LEU A 333 10.05 17.10 5.40
CA LEU A 333 9.22 16.81 4.23
C LEU A 333 8.41 17.98 3.70
#